data_AF-A0A920TLF5-F1
#
_entry.id   AF-A0A920TLF5-F1
#
_cell.length_a   1.000
_cell.length_b   1.000
_cell.length_c   1.000
_cell.angle_alpha   90.00
_cell.angle_beta   90.00
_cell.angle_gamma   90.00
#
_symmetry.space_group_name_H-M   'P 1'
#
loop_
_entity.id
_entity.type
_entity.pdbx_description
1 polymer ?
#
loop_
_entity_poly.entity_id
_entity_poly.type
_entity_poly.pdbx_seq_one_letter_code
_entity_poly.pdbx_strand_id
1 'polypeptide(L)'
;MISAVILKDEKIKIAQRHLIPKQIDENGLTKTEVSLDKAAISELVRSYTRESGVRNLEREFANVLRKVARDMVEKTIKKIRVTKAKVLDYLGAPRFYSELAERTTKPGVVTGLAWTAAGGDILFIESSKMKGKGNLTLTDNWGM
;
A
#
# COMPACT_ATOMS: atom_id res chain seq x y z
N MET A 1 9.90 -12.40 -20.33
CA MET A 1 9.15 -12.90 -19.15
C MET A 1 8.38 -11.70 -18.61
N ILE A 2 7.06 -11.64 -18.82
CA ILE A 2 6.26 -10.47 -18.44
C ILE A 2 6.18 -10.47 -16.92
N SER A 3 6.83 -9.51 -16.27
CA SER A 3 6.66 -9.25 -14.84
C SER A 3 5.18 -8.93 -14.60
N ALA A 4 4.44 -9.86 -14.02
CA ALA A 4 3.02 -9.68 -13.73
C ALA A 4 2.87 -8.60 -12.65
N VAL A 5 2.51 -7.38 -13.07
CA VAL A 5 2.10 -6.32 -12.16
C VAL A 5 0.67 -6.62 -11.75
N ILE A 6 0.44 -6.94 -10.48
CA ILE A 6 -0.90 -7.26 -9.99
C ILE A 6 -1.66 -5.95 -9.77
N LEU A 7 -2.78 -5.79 -10.47
CA LEU A 7 -3.60 -4.58 -10.36
C LEU A 7 -4.26 -4.48 -8.99
N LYS A 8 -4.57 -3.26 -8.54
CA LYS A 8 -5.16 -3.02 -7.19
C LYS A 8 -6.41 -3.88 -6.96
N ASP A 9 -7.28 -4.00 -7.96
CA ASP A 9 -8.50 -4.81 -7.85
C ASP A 9 -8.23 -6.31 -7.81
N GLU A 10 -7.18 -6.78 -8.50
CA GLU A 10 -6.75 -8.18 -8.44
C GLU A 10 -6.16 -8.50 -7.07
N LYS A 11 -5.36 -7.59 -6.49
CA LYS A 11 -4.84 -7.75 -5.12
C LYS A 11 -5.98 -7.85 -4.10
N ILE A 12 -7.03 -7.06 -4.24
CA ILE A 12 -8.21 -7.14 -3.35
C ILE A 12 -8.86 -8.53 -3.47
N LYS A 13 -9.03 -9.06 -4.68
CA LYS A 13 -9.59 -10.41 -4.88
C LYS A 13 -8.70 -11.49 -4.29
N ILE A 14 -7.38 -11.41 -4.49
CA ILE A 14 -6.39 -12.35 -3.92
C ILE A 14 -6.42 -12.28 -2.39
N ALA A 15 -6.48 -11.07 -1.83
CA ALA A 15 -6.58 -10.87 -0.38
C ALA A 15 -7.82 -11.56 0.20
N GLN A 16 -8.99 -11.34 -0.40
CA GLN A 16 -10.25 -11.93 0.07
C GLN A 16 -10.27 -13.46 -0.03
N ARG A 17 -9.74 -14.02 -1.13
CA ARG A 17 -9.81 -15.46 -1.40
C ARG A 17 -8.73 -16.26 -0.69
N HIS A 18 -7.55 -15.69 -0.49
CA HIS A 18 -6.36 -16.45 -0.09
C HIS A 18 -5.65 -15.86 1.13
N LEU A 19 -5.28 -14.57 1.10
CA LEU A 19 -4.41 -14.00 2.15
C LEU A 19 -5.14 -13.87 3.49
N ILE A 20 -6.36 -13.32 3.48
CA ILE A 20 -7.11 -13.08 4.71
C ILE A 20 -7.49 -14.39 5.40
N PRO A 21 -8.08 -15.41 4.71
CA PRO A 21 -8.36 -16.70 5.36
C PRO A 21 -7.11 -17.34 5.94
N LYS A 22 -6.01 -17.36 5.17
CA LYS A 22 -4.73 -17.90 5.64
C LYS A 22 -4.22 -17.19 6.89
N GLN A 23 -4.24 -15.86 6.88
CA GLN A 23 -3.75 -15.07 8.01
C GLN A 23 -4.67 -15.15 9.23
N ILE A 24 -5.99 -15.33 9.06
CA ILE A 24 -6.91 -15.59 10.18
C ILE A 24 -6.49 -16.87 10.90
N ASP A 25 -6.29 -17.94 10.15
CA ASP A 25 -5.90 -19.25 10.70
C ASP A 25 -4.51 -19.19 11.35
N GLU A 26 -3.52 -18.57 10.70
CA GLU A 26 -2.15 -18.42 11.23
C GLU A 26 -2.06 -17.57 12.51
N ASN A 27 -3.02 -16.66 12.73
CA ASN A 27 -3.08 -15.84 13.94
C ASN A 27 -4.01 -16.43 15.02
N GLY A 28 -4.46 -17.68 14.85
CA GLY A 28 -5.29 -18.38 15.83
C GLY A 28 -6.69 -17.79 15.99
N LEU A 29 -7.18 -17.09 14.98
CA LEU A 29 -8.52 -16.51 14.94
C LEU A 29 -9.43 -17.38 14.08
N THR A 30 -10.75 -17.21 14.25
CA THR A 30 -11.74 -17.86 13.40
C THR A 30 -12.51 -16.85 12.55
N LYS A 31 -13.10 -17.32 11.44
CA LYS A 31 -13.92 -16.49 10.54
C LYS A 31 -15.17 -15.90 11.21
N THR A 32 -15.61 -16.47 12.33
CA THR A 32 -16.74 -15.97 13.11
C THR A 32 -16.33 -14.84 14.06
N GLU A 33 -15.09 -14.87 14.53
CA GLU A 33 -14.50 -13.88 15.45
C GLU A 33 -14.02 -12.62 14.73
N VAL A 34 -13.50 -12.73 13.52
CA VAL A 34 -12.97 -11.56 12.79
C VAL A 34 -13.51 -11.46 11.37
N SER A 35 -13.83 -10.24 10.96
CA SER A 35 -14.18 -9.92 9.57
C SER A 35 -13.53 -8.60 9.16
N LEU A 36 -13.02 -8.52 7.92
CA LEU A 36 -12.50 -7.28 7.35
C LEU A 36 -13.48 -6.80 6.27
N ASP A 37 -13.90 -5.55 6.35
CA ASP A 37 -14.73 -4.98 5.29
C ASP A 37 -13.90 -4.61 4.05
N LYS A 38 -14.58 -4.43 2.91
CA LYS A 38 -13.91 -4.07 1.65
C LYS A 38 -13.14 -2.75 1.76
N ALA A 39 -13.59 -1.81 2.60
CA ALA A 39 -12.94 -0.53 2.80
C ALA A 39 -11.59 -0.68 3.52
N ALA A 40 -11.53 -1.51 4.57
CA ALA A 40 -10.31 -1.87 5.29
C ALA A 40 -9.30 -2.57 4.36
N ILE A 41 -9.76 -3.52 3.55
CA ILE A 41 -8.91 -4.21 2.58
C ILE A 41 -8.36 -3.22 1.54
N SER A 42 -9.22 -2.34 1.01
CA SER A 42 -8.79 -1.32 0.04
C SER A 42 -7.81 -0.33 0.65
N GLU A 43 -8.02 0.06 1.92
CA GLU A 43 -7.12 0.93 2.66
C GLU A 43 -5.73 0.30 2.83
N LEU A 44 -5.66 -0.98 3.23
CA LEU A 44 -4.39 -1.70 3.35
C LEU A 44 -3.64 -1.74 2.01
N VAL A 45 -4.34 -2.07 0.93
CA VAL A 45 -3.76 -2.13 -0.42
C VAL A 45 -3.26 -0.76 -0.88
N ARG A 46 -3.98 0.33 -0.58
CA ARG A 46 -3.66 1.67 -1.10
C ARG A 46 -2.65 2.43 -0.26
N SER A 47 -2.80 2.36 1.07
CA SER A 47 -2.16 3.29 2.00
C SER A 47 -1.02 2.66 2.81
N TYR A 48 -0.94 1.32 2.84
CA TYR A 48 0.05 0.59 3.66
C TYR A 48 0.92 -0.36 2.83
N THR A 49 0.65 -0.52 1.54
CA THR A 49 1.44 -1.37 0.65
C THR A 49 1.81 -0.67 -0.65
N ARG A 50 3.07 -0.80 -1.07
CA ARG A 50 3.56 -0.34 -2.36
C ARG A 50 4.58 -1.33 -2.90
N GLU A 51 4.05 -2.33 -3.59
CA GLU A 51 4.82 -3.40 -4.23
C GLU A 51 4.08 -3.88 -5.48
N SER A 52 4.74 -4.61 -6.36
CA SER A 52 4.10 -5.28 -7.51
C SER A 52 3.35 -6.56 -7.10
N GLY A 53 3.83 -7.25 -6.06
CA GLY A 53 3.26 -8.50 -5.51
C GLY A 53 2.30 -8.33 -4.33
N VAL A 54 2.25 -9.32 -3.44
CA VAL A 54 1.37 -9.33 -2.24
C VAL A 54 2.09 -9.69 -0.93
N ARG A 55 3.42 -9.71 -0.92
CA ARG A 55 4.20 -10.13 0.26
C ARG A 55 4.07 -9.13 1.40
N ASN A 56 4.22 -7.85 1.10
CA ASN A 56 4.02 -6.80 2.07
C ASN A 56 2.54 -6.70 2.48
N LEU A 57 1.62 -6.90 1.54
CA LEU A 57 0.19 -6.95 1.84
C LEU A 57 -0.18 -8.06 2.84
N GLU A 58 0.37 -9.26 2.66
CA GLU A 58 0.20 -10.37 3.59
C GLU A 58 0.73 -10.02 5.00
N ARG A 59 1.91 -9.38 5.08
CA ARG A 59 2.47 -8.91 6.36
C ARG A 59 1.59 -7.88 7.06
N GLU A 60 1.00 -6.95 6.32
CA GLU A 60 0.10 -5.95 6.92
C GLU A 60 -1.21 -6.58 7.41
N PHE A 61 -1.75 -7.60 6.73
CA PHE A 61 -2.87 -8.38 7.27
C PHE A 61 -2.49 -9.08 8.58
N ALA A 62 -1.31 -9.70 8.65
CA ALA A 62 -0.81 -10.34 9.87
C ALA A 62 -0.70 -9.33 11.02
N ASN A 63 -0.17 -8.13 10.76
CA ASN A 63 -0.06 -7.07 11.77
C ASN A 63 -1.41 -6.65 12.33
N VAL A 64 -2.40 -6.45 11.46
CA VAL A 64 -3.78 -6.11 11.86
C VAL A 64 -4.39 -7.24 12.70
N LEU A 65 -4.26 -8.49 12.25
CA LEU A 65 -4.87 -9.63 12.92
C LEU A 65 -4.24 -9.94 14.28
N ARG A 66 -2.91 -9.76 14.45
CA ARG A 66 -2.28 -9.83 15.78
C ARG A 66 -2.85 -8.79 16.75
N LYS A 67 -3.11 -7.57 16.27
CA LYS A 67 -3.74 -6.53 17.10
C LYS A 67 -5.19 -6.86 17.43
N VAL A 68 -5.94 -7.44 16.49
CA VAL A 68 -7.30 -7.95 16.74
C VAL A 68 -7.29 -9.03 17.81
N ALA A 69 -6.41 -10.03 17.70
CA ALA A 69 -6.31 -11.10 18.70
C ALA A 69 -6.00 -10.56 20.10
N ARG A 70 -5.05 -9.62 20.19
CA ARG A 70 -4.74 -8.92 21.44
C ARG A 70 -5.97 -8.18 22.00
N ASP A 71 -6.65 -7.40 21.17
CA ASP A 71 -7.85 -6.64 21.57
C ASP A 71 -8.98 -7.55 22.06
N MET A 72 -9.17 -8.72 21.44
CA MET A 72 -10.18 -9.68 21.86
C MET A 72 -9.92 -10.21 23.27
N VAL A 73 -8.65 -10.50 23.60
CA VAL A 73 -8.25 -10.98 24.93
C VAL A 73 -8.36 -9.84 25.96
N GLU A 74 -7.75 -8.69 25.69
CA GLU A 74 -7.71 -7.57 26.64
C GLU A 74 -9.10 -6.99 26.95
N LYS A 75 -9.98 -6.94 25.95
CA LYS A 75 -11.31 -6.32 26.09
C LYS A 75 -12.43 -7.36 26.22
N THR A 76 -12.10 -8.65 26.25
CA THR A 76 -13.06 -9.77 26.30
C THR A 76 -14.14 -9.68 25.20
N ILE A 77 -13.74 -9.24 24.00
CA ILE A 77 -14.65 -9.07 22.85
C ILE A 77 -14.71 -10.37 22.06
N LYS A 78 -15.90 -10.90 21.81
CA LYS A 78 -16.10 -12.15 21.06
C LYS A 78 -16.02 -12.00 19.54
N LYS A 79 -16.26 -10.80 19.02
CA LYS A 79 -16.28 -10.55 17.57
C LYS A 79 -15.82 -9.14 17.23
N ILE A 80 -14.90 -9.03 16.28
CA ILE A 80 -14.37 -7.77 15.78
C ILE A 80 -14.58 -7.66 14.28
N ARG A 81 -15.23 -6.57 13.86
CA ARG A 81 -15.25 -6.11 12.48
C ARG A 81 -14.16 -5.06 12.29
N VAL A 82 -13.20 -5.32 11.42
CA VAL A 82 -12.14 -4.39 11.03
C VAL A 82 -12.68 -3.50 9.92
N THR A 83 -12.87 -2.23 10.27
CA THR A 83 -13.22 -1.15 9.35
C THR A 83 -11.99 -0.36 8.96
N LYS A 84 -12.11 0.54 7.98
CA LYS A 84 -11.04 1.50 7.65
C LYS A 84 -10.52 2.23 8.90
N ALA A 85 -11.39 2.72 9.78
CA ALA A 85 -10.99 3.42 11.00
C ALA A 85 -10.11 2.53 11.89
N LYS A 86 -10.51 1.27 12.11
CA LYS A 86 -9.70 0.32 12.89
C LYS A 86 -8.34 0.02 12.25
N VAL A 87 -8.24 0.05 10.92
CA VAL A 87 -6.92 -0.08 10.26
C VAL A 87 -6.01 1.06 10.66
N LEU A 88 -6.51 2.30 10.73
CA LEU A 88 -5.71 3.44 11.19
C LEU A 88 -5.38 3.32 12.69
N ASP A 89 -6.33 2.89 13.53
CA ASP A 89 -6.07 2.68 14.96
C ASP A 89 -4.97 1.62 15.18
N TYR A 90 -4.95 0.59 14.34
CA TYR A 90 -4.00 -0.52 14.43
C TYR A 90 -2.66 -0.24 13.74
N LEU A 91 -2.61 0.41 12.59
CA LEU A 91 -1.37 0.59 11.84
C LEU A 91 -0.78 2.01 11.96
N GLY A 92 -1.51 2.93 12.58
CA GLY A 92 -1.13 4.34 12.70
C GLY A 92 -1.50 5.13 11.45
N ALA A 93 -0.76 6.21 11.20
CA ALA A 93 -0.98 7.05 10.02
C ALA A 93 -0.70 6.28 8.71
N PRO A 94 -1.42 6.58 7.61
CA PRO A 94 -1.11 6.09 6.27
C PRO A 94 0.37 6.28 5.90
N ARG A 95 0.99 5.23 5.34
CA ARG A 95 2.41 5.28 4.91
C ARG A 95 2.57 5.81 3.49
N PHE A 96 1.58 5.55 2.65
CA PHE A 96 1.56 5.98 1.26
C PHE A 96 0.33 6.82 1.00
N TYR A 97 0.54 7.96 0.36
CA TYR A 97 -0.51 8.84 -0.13
C TYR A 97 -0.66 8.66 -1.64
N SER A 98 -1.84 9.01 -2.18
CA SER A 98 -2.10 8.90 -3.61
C SER A 98 -1.26 9.92 -4.39
N GLU A 99 -0.15 9.45 -4.95
CA GLU A 99 0.83 10.24 -5.71
C GLU A 99 0.21 11.00 -6.89
N LEU A 100 -0.78 10.40 -7.55
CA LEU A 100 -1.48 11.00 -8.70
C LEU A 100 -2.33 12.23 -8.33
N ALA A 101 -2.76 12.32 -7.07
CA ALA A 101 -3.61 13.42 -6.61
C ALA A 101 -2.80 14.66 -6.22
N GLU A 102 -1.49 14.51 -5.95
CA GLU A 102 -0.66 15.62 -5.47
C GLU A 102 -0.02 16.46 -6.59
N ARG A 103 0.16 15.94 -7.82
CA ARG A 103 1.17 16.55 -8.73
C ARG A 103 0.82 16.74 -10.21
N THR A 104 -0.32 16.25 -10.71
CA THR A 104 -0.77 16.59 -12.09
C THR A 104 -1.13 18.07 -12.28
N THR A 105 -1.14 18.87 -11.21
CA THR A 105 -1.45 20.30 -11.21
C THR A 105 -0.23 21.23 -11.18
N LYS A 106 1.01 20.72 -11.12
CA LYS A 106 2.22 21.58 -11.05
C LYS A 106 2.88 21.74 -12.41
N PRO A 107 2.96 22.97 -12.98
CA PRO A 107 3.78 23.24 -14.16
C PRO A 107 5.23 22.83 -13.95
N GLY A 108 5.84 22.17 -14.94
CA GLY A 108 7.23 21.71 -14.88
C GLY A 108 7.42 20.27 -14.38
N VAL A 109 6.35 19.54 -14.06
CA VAL A 109 6.40 18.11 -13.68
C VAL A 109 5.75 17.26 -14.76
N VAL A 110 6.41 16.18 -15.19
CA VAL A 110 5.86 15.19 -16.13
C VAL A 110 6.01 13.77 -15.60
N THR A 111 5.10 12.90 -16.01
CA THR A 111 5.12 11.47 -15.65
C THR A 111 5.91 10.68 -16.69
N GLY A 112 6.98 10.01 -16.25
CA GLY A 112 7.76 9.05 -17.03
C GLY A 112 7.48 7.61 -16.59
N LEU A 113 7.64 6.66 -17.50
CA LEU A 113 7.65 5.23 -17.19
C LEU A 113 9.10 4.74 -17.26
N ALA A 114 9.56 4.08 -16.20
CA ALA A 114 10.90 3.52 -16.13
C ALA A 114 10.86 2.02 -15.88
N TRP A 115 11.93 1.34 -16.28
CA TRP A 115 12.17 -0.04 -15.90
C TRP A 115 13.26 -0.07 -14.83
N THR A 116 12.92 -0.64 -13.67
CA THR A 116 13.84 -0.83 -12.55
C THR A 116 14.13 -2.32 -12.34
N ALA A 117 15.10 -2.64 -11.47
CA ALA A 117 15.38 -4.03 -11.09
C ALA A 117 14.16 -4.76 -10.48
N ALA A 118 13.19 -4.03 -9.95
CA ALA A 118 11.95 -4.58 -9.39
C ALA A 118 10.77 -4.64 -10.39
N GLY A 119 10.97 -4.19 -11.64
CA GLY A 119 9.96 -4.12 -12.70
C GLY A 119 9.65 -2.69 -13.15
N GLY A 120 8.51 -2.51 -13.82
CA GLY A 120 8.06 -1.20 -14.28
C GLY A 120 7.68 -0.27 -13.11
N ASP A 121 8.16 0.96 -13.17
CA ASP A 121 7.90 2.00 -12.16
C ASP A 121 7.52 3.33 -12.83
N ILE A 122 6.83 4.19 -12.07
CA ILE A 122 6.45 5.54 -12.51
C ILE A 122 7.46 6.51 -11.91
N LEU A 123 8.14 7.27 -12.76
CA LEU A 123 9.02 8.35 -12.35
C LEU A 123 8.36 9.71 -12.59
N PHE A 124 8.68 10.67 -11.75
CA PHE A 124 8.29 12.06 -11.96
C PHE A 124 9.53 12.86 -12.31
N ILE A 125 9.55 13.44 -13.51
CA ILE A 125 10.63 14.31 -13.95
C ILE A 125 10.19 15.74 -13.65
N GLU A 126 10.97 16.42 -12.81
CA GLU A 126 10.69 17.79 -12.39
C GLU A 126 11.67 18.76 -13.04
N SER A 127 11.16 19.91 -13.45
CA SER A 127 11.93 21.01 -14.02
C SER A 127 11.47 22.31 -13.37
N SER A 128 12.42 23.16 -12.99
CA SER A 128 12.15 24.49 -12.47
C SER A 128 12.97 25.53 -13.21
N LYS A 129 12.37 26.69 -13.47
CA LYS A 129 13.03 27.83 -14.12
C LYS A 129 13.42 28.87 -13.07
N MET A 130 14.70 29.22 -13.02
CA MET A 130 15.23 30.29 -12.16
C MET A 130 15.86 31.40 -13.02
N LYS A 131 15.93 32.63 -12.51
CA LYS A 131 16.66 33.72 -13.18
C LYS A 131 18.16 33.38 -13.19
N GLY A 132 18.80 33.36 -14.36
CA GLY A 132 20.21 32.98 -14.51
C GLY A 132 20.72 33.08 -15.95
N LYS A 133 21.90 32.53 -16.23
CA LYS A 133 22.60 32.61 -17.53
C LYS A 133 22.15 31.58 -18.57
N GLY A 134 21.06 30.83 -18.33
CA GLY A 134 20.55 29.81 -19.25
C GLY A 134 21.22 28.43 -19.16
N ASN A 135 21.95 28.15 -18.07
CA ASN A 135 22.57 26.85 -17.86
C ASN A 135 21.54 25.79 -17.43
N LEU A 136 21.72 24.55 -17.89
CA LEU A 136 20.96 23.38 -17.42
C LEU A 136 21.73 22.70 -16.30
N THR A 137 21.04 22.40 -15.20
CA THR A 137 21.58 21.59 -14.10
C THR A 137 20.69 20.36 -13.94
N LEU A 138 21.27 19.18 -14.12
CA LEU A 138 20.63 17.91 -13.83
C LEU A 138 21.00 17.50 -12.40
N THR A 139 20.01 17.08 -11.63
CA THR A 139 20.17 16.60 -10.25
C THR A 139 19.83 15.11 -10.18
N ASP A 140 20.36 14.42 -9.17
CA ASP A 140 20.39 12.96 -9.01
C ASP A 140 21.41 12.21 -9.88
N ASN A 141 21.73 10.98 -9.45
CA ASN A 141 22.81 10.11 -9.93
C ASN A 141 22.53 9.53 -11.32
N TRP A 142 22.41 10.41 -12.32
CA TRP A 142 22.32 10.05 -13.72
C TRP A 142 23.74 9.96 -14.26
N GLY A 143 24.23 8.73 -14.39
CA GLY A 143 25.50 8.43 -15.04
C GLY A 143 26.58 7.90 -14.10
N MET A 144 26.49 6.60 -13.80
CA MET A 144 27.64 5.68 -13.86
C MET A 144 27.18 4.37 -14.48
#